data_AF-A0A523XF82-F1
#
_entry.id   AF-A0A523XF82-F1
#
_cell.length_a   1.000
_cell.length_b   1.000
_cell.length_c   1.000
_cell.angle_alpha   90.00
_cell.angle_beta   90.00
_cell.angle_gamma   90.00
#
_symmetry.space_group_name_H-M   'P 1'
#
loop_
_entity.id
_entity.type
_entity.pdbx_description
1 polymer ?
#
loop_
_entity_poly.entity_id
_entity_poly.type
_entity_poly.pdbx_seq_one_letter_code
_entity_poly.pdbx_strand_id
1 'polypeptide(L)'
;MVIEARDYIKNLIDHNPDVAIILGTGAEYRMLRTMGADVVGMSTVPEVIVARHMGMRILGLSVITDMGLPDAMESVNLEDVISAASRTEPFLTTLITKIVGRI
;
A
#
# COMPACT_ATOMS: atom_id res chain seq x y z
N MET A 1 0.24 8.43 -9.76
CA MET A 1 -0.46 7.13 -9.85
C MET A 1 -1.44 6.86 -8.71
N VAL A 2 -1.43 7.61 -7.60
CA VAL A 2 -2.37 7.42 -6.47
C VAL A 2 -3.81 7.87 -6.79
N ILE A 3 -3.99 8.81 -7.73
CA ILE A 3 -5.31 9.40 -8.03
C ILE A 3 -6.23 8.44 -8.79
N GLU A 4 -5.73 7.69 -9.79
CA GLU A 4 -6.57 6.76 -10.56
C GLU A 4 -7.03 5.55 -9.74
N ALA A 5 -6.16 5.03 -8.85
CA ALA A 5 -6.54 3.95 -7.94
C ALA A 5 -7.63 4.40 -6.95
N ARG A 6 -7.57 5.64 -6.45
CA ARG A 6 -8.59 6.18 -5.53
C ARG A 6 -9.96 6.25 -6.19
N ASP A 7 -10.04 6.82 -7.39
CA ASP A 7 -11.32 7.05 -8.05
C ASP A 7 -11.91 5.73 -8.57
N TYR A 8 -11.08 4.76 -8.99
CA TYR A 8 -11.50 3.41 -9.36
C TYR A 8 -12.03 2.60 -8.16
N ILE A 9 -11.29 2.57 -7.04
CA ILE A 9 -11.70 1.84 -5.83
C ILE A 9 -12.96 2.44 -5.24
N LYS A 10 -13.07 3.77 -5.20
CA LYS A 10 -14.28 4.46 -4.75
C LYS A 10 -15.49 4.10 -5.61
N ASN A 11 -15.34 4.10 -6.94
CA ASN A 11 -16.40 3.70 -7.86
C ASN A 11 -16.81 2.23 -7.65
N LEU A 12 -15.86 1.33 -7.39
CA LEU A 12 -16.11 -0.08 -7.12
C LEU A 12 -16.92 -0.30 -5.82
N ILE A 13 -16.62 0.46 -4.76
CA ILE A 13 -17.33 0.42 -3.47
C ILE A 13 -18.72 1.06 -3.58
N ASP A 14 -18.83 2.20 -4.27
CA ASP A 14 -20.11 2.89 -4.47
C ASP A 14 -21.14 1.99 -5.19
N HIS A 15 -20.68 1.08 -6.05
CA HIS A 15 -21.54 0.13 -6.77
C HIS A 15 -21.59 -1.27 -6.16
N ASN A 16 -20.73 -1.59 -5.19
CA ASN A 16 -20.75 -2.83 -4.41
C ASN A 16 -20.32 -2.53 -2.97
N PRO A 17 -21.24 -2.10 -2.09
CA PRO A 17 -20.90 -1.69 -0.72
C PRO A 17 -20.36 -2.85 0.14
N ASP A 18 -20.63 -4.09 -0.27
CA ASP A 18 -20.14 -5.33 0.37
C ASP A 18 -18.77 -5.78 -0.19
N VAL A 19 -18.23 -5.10 -1.20
CA VAL A 19 -16.82 -5.24 -1.58
C VAL A 19 -15.98 -4.61 -0.48
N ALA A 20 -15.83 -5.35 0.62
CA ALA A 20 -14.64 -5.24 1.44
C ALA A 20 -13.45 -5.28 0.49
N ILE A 21 -12.54 -4.32 0.59
CA ILE A 21 -11.28 -4.36 -0.15
C ILE A 21 -10.48 -5.53 0.46
N ILE A 22 -10.80 -6.75 0.04
CA ILE A 22 -10.07 -7.95 0.42
C ILE A 22 -8.84 -7.98 -0.47
N LEU A 23 -7.74 -7.43 0.03
CA LEU A 23 -6.44 -7.44 -0.65
C LEU A 23 -5.85 -8.85 -0.78
N GLY A 24 -6.35 -9.79 0.00
CA GLY A 24 -5.99 -11.20 -0.03
C GLY A 24 -6.72 -11.99 1.05
N THR A 25 -6.88 -13.29 0.83
CA THR A 25 -7.41 -14.25 1.79
C THR A 25 -6.37 -14.60 2.86
N GLY A 26 -6.80 -15.14 4.00
CA GLY A 26 -5.87 -15.61 5.03
C GLY A 26 -4.89 -16.68 4.51
N ALA A 27 -5.30 -17.48 3.53
CA ALA A 27 -4.42 -18.44 2.85
C ALA A 27 -3.32 -17.74 2.03
N GLU A 28 -3.67 -16.70 1.28
CA GLU A 28 -2.70 -15.90 0.52
C GLU A 28 -1.75 -15.14 1.43
N TYR A 29 -2.21 -14.58 2.55
CA TYR A 29 -1.32 -13.96 3.54
C TYR A 29 -0.35 -14.96 4.17
N ARG A 30 -0.78 -16.17 4.51
CA ARG A 30 0.11 -17.24 5.00
C ARG A 30 1.15 -17.62 3.94
N MET A 31 0.72 -17.77 2.69
CA MET A 31 1.60 -18.03 1.56
C MET A 31 2.65 -16.93 1.43
N LEU A 32 2.25 -15.66 1.38
CA LEU A 32 3.14 -14.51 1.21
C LEU A 32 4.12 -14.37 2.37
N ARG A 33 3.66 -14.55 3.62
CA ARG A 33 4.56 -14.58 4.79
C ARG A 33 5.57 -15.72 4.70
N THR A 34 5.13 -16.91 4.27
CA THR A 34 6.04 -18.06 4.07
C THR A 34 7.06 -17.79 2.97
N MET A 35 6.69 -17.02 1.94
CA MET A 35 7.60 -16.54 0.89
C MET A 35 8.52 -15.40 1.34
N GLY A 36 8.38 -14.91 2.58
CA GLY A 36 9.24 -13.87 3.15
C GLY A 36 8.76 -12.43 2.91
N ALA A 37 7.49 -12.22 2.54
CA ALA A 37 6.93 -10.88 2.41
C ALA A 37 6.56 -10.29 3.78
N ASP A 38 7.11 -9.11 4.09
CA ASP A 38 6.73 -8.31 5.27
C ASP A 38 5.55 -7.37 5.00
N VAL A 39 5.40 -6.93 3.74
CA VAL A 39 4.39 -5.97 3.29
C VAL A 39 3.85 -6.39 1.93
N VAL A 40 2.55 -6.16 1.70
CA VAL A 40 1.88 -6.42 0.42
C VAL A 40 1.22 -5.13 -0.06
N GLY A 41 1.36 -4.84 -1.34
CA GLY A 41 0.77 -3.68 -1.98
C GLY A 41 0.49 -3.95 -3.45
N MET A 42 -0.34 -3.09 -4.07
CA MET A 42 -0.83 -3.28 -5.43
C MET A 42 -0.07 -2.45 -6.49
N SER A 43 1.02 -1.79 -6.11
CA SER A 43 1.81 -0.92 -7.00
C SER A 43 3.31 -1.07 -6.76
N THR A 44 4.11 -0.10 -7.21
CA THR A 44 5.53 0.09 -6.90
C THR A 44 6.44 -0.89 -7.63
N VAL A 45 6.11 -2.19 -7.69
CA VAL A 45 6.91 -3.19 -8.39
C VAL A 45 7.12 -2.82 -9.87
N PRO A 46 6.08 -2.47 -10.66
CA PRO A 46 6.28 -2.08 -12.06
C PRO A 46 7.20 -0.87 -12.22
N GLU A 47 7.01 0.18 -11.41
CA GLU A 47 7.80 1.41 -11.47
C GLU A 47 9.26 1.16 -11.09
N VAL A 48 9.51 0.35 -10.05
CA VAL A 48 10.86 -0.02 -9.60
C VAL A 48 11.60 -0.81 -10.68
N ILE A 49 10.93 -1.75 -11.36
CA ILE A 49 11.53 -2.53 -12.45
C ILE A 49 12.00 -1.61 -13.58
N VAL A 50 11.15 -0.66 -14.00
CA VAL A 50 11.48 0.30 -15.06
C VAL A 50 12.60 1.25 -14.62
N ALA A 51 12.52 1.83 -13.43
CA ALA A 51 13.55 2.74 -12.91
C ALA A 51 14.92 2.05 -12.77
N ARG A 52 14.94 0.79 -12.33
CA ARG A 52 16.16 -0.02 -12.24
C ARG A 52 16.72 -0.32 -13.63
N HIS A 53 15.85 -0.63 -14.60
CA HIS A 53 16.28 -0.82 -15.99
C HIS A 53 16.94 0.44 -16.57
N MET A 54 16.50 1.63 -16.15
CA MET A 54 17.10 2.91 -16.50
C MET A 54 18.38 3.26 -15.72
N GLY A 55 18.87 2.38 -14.85
CA GLY A 55 20.08 2.61 -14.06
C GLY A 55 19.90 3.59 -12.89
N MET A 56 18.66 3.86 -12.45
CA MET A 56 18.39 4.78 -11.35
C MET A 56 18.68 4.13 -9.98
N ARG A 57 19.18 4.93 -9.03
CA ARG A 57 19.15 4.56 -7.60
C ARG A 57 17.75 4.81 -7.06
N ILE A 58 17.22 3.87 -6.28
CA ILE A 58 15.82 3.87 -5.82
C ILE A 58 15.78 3.75 -4.31
N LEU A 59 14.94 4.56 -3.67
CA LEU A 59 14.52 4.43 -2.28
C LEU A 59 13.02 4.13 -2.27
N GLY A 60 12.62 2.97 -1.76
CA GLY A 60 11.22 2.60 -1.56
C GLY A 60 10.78 2.86 -0.12
N LEU A 61 9.58 3.41 0.05
CA LEU A 61 8.94 3.62 1.35
C LEU A 61 7.49 3.12 1.26
N SER A 62 7.04 2.39 2.27
CA SER A 62 5.67 1.89 2.37
C SER A 62 5.05 2.34 3.69
N VAL A 63 3.83 2.86 3.62
CA VAL A 63 3.02 3.18 4.81
C VAL A 63 2.09 2.00 5.06
N ILE A 64 2.14 1.44 6.26
CA ILE A 64 1.25 0.35 6.67
C ILE A 64 -0.10 0.95 7.06
N THR A 65 -1.11 0.71 6.24
CA THR A 65 -2.47 1.25 6.44
C THR A 65 -3.45 0.24 7.04
N ASP A 66 -3.09 -1.05 7.01
CA ASP A 66 -3.89 -2.16 7.50
C ASP A 66 -2.98 -3.31 7.96
N MET A 67 -3.47 -4.14 8.87
CA MET A 67 -2.76 -5.31 9.40
C MET A 67 -3.31 -6.60 8.78
N GLY A 68 -2.60 -7.17 7.81
CA GLY A 68 -2.91 -8.48 7.21
C GLY A 68 -2.66 -9.65 8.17
N LEU A 69 -3.58 -9.88 9.11
CA LEU A 69 -3.55 -10.98 10.08
C LEU A 69 -4.35 -12.18 9.54
N PRO A 70 -3.70 -13.26 9.08
CA PRO A 70 -4.38 -14.35 8.36
C PRO A 70 -5.38 -15.16 9.19
N ASP A 71 -5.25 -15.12 10.52
CA ASP A 71 -6.10 -15.86 11.46
C ASP A 71 -7.09 -14.94 12.20
N ALA A 72 -7.04 -13.63 11.93
CA ALA A 72 -7.91 -12.60 12.51
C ALA A 72 -8.26 -11.59 11.41
N MET A 73 -8.83 -12.10 10.32
CA MET A 73 -9.21 -11.27 9.17
C MET A 73 -10.45 -10.45 9.50
N GLU A 74 -10.32 -9.13 9.39
CA GLU A 74 -11.43 -8.18 9.45
C GLU A 74 -11.65 -7.55 8.08
N SER A 75 -12.87 -7.09 7.82
CA SER A 75 -13.16 -6.34 6.59
C SER A 75 -12.45 -4.99 6.63
N VAL A 76 -11.59 -4.72 5.65
CA VAL A 76 -10.88 -3.45 5.55
C VAL A 76 -11.81 -2.38 5.01
N ASN A 77 -11.96 -1.29 5.77
CA ASN A 77 -12.69 -0.10 5.38
C ASN A 77 -11.75 0.92 4.71
N LEU A 78 -12.19 1.52 3.61
CA LEU A 78 -11.39 2.49 2.84
C LEU A 78 -11.12 3.78 3.63
N GLU A 79 -12.11 4.28 4.36
CA GLU A 79 -11.94 5.47 5.21
C GLU A 79 -10.84 5.26 6.26
N ASP A 80 -10.75 4.07 6.85
CA ASP A 80 -9.71 3.73 7.82
C ASP A 80 -8.32 3.70 7.17
N VAL A 81 -8.21 3.13 5.97
CA VAL A 81 -6.97 3.11 5.17
C VAL A 81 -6.52 4.54 4.85
N ILE A 82 -7.44 5.38 4.38
CA ILE A 82 -7.16 6.79 4.07
C ILE A 82 -6.75 7.53 5.35
N SER A 83 -7.47 7.32 6.45
CA SER A 83 -7.16 7.94 7.74
C SER A 83 -5.77 7.54 8.25
N ALA A 84 -5.40 6.26 8.16
CA ALA A 84 -4.07 5.78 8.53
C ALA A 84 -2.96 6.40 7.66
N ALA A 85 -3.18 6.50 6.36
CA ALA A 85 -2.25 7.17 5.44
C ALA A 85 -2.11 8.67 5.77
N SER A 86 -3.22 9.37 5.96
CA SER A 86 -3.24 10.81 6.30
C SER A 86 -2.56 11.11 7.62
N ARG A 87 -2.69 10.25 8.65
CA ARG A 87 -1.95 10.41 9.92
C ARG A 87 -0.43 10.30 9.76
N THR A 88 0.03 9.55 8.77
CA THR A 88 1.47 9.30 8.53
C THR A 88 2.10 10.35 7.61
N GLU A 89 1.28 11.05 6.81
CA GLU A 89 1.73 12.04 5.83
C GLU A 89 2.71 13.09 6.40
N PRO A 90 2.46 13.75 7.55
CA PRO A 90 3.35 14.81 8.03
C PRO A 90 4.75 14.30 8.37
N PHE A 91 4.82 13.08 8.91
CA PHE A 91 6.09 12.40 9.19
C PHE A 91 6.82 12.04 7.91
N LEU A 92 6.11 11.48 6.93
CA LEU A 92 6.68 11.10 5.64
C LEU A 92 7.21 12.31 4.89
N THR A 93 6.47 13.43 4.88
CA THR A 93 6.90 14.70 4.29
C THR A 93 8.18 15.21 4.93
N THR A 94 8.27 15.16 6.27
CA THR A 94 9.49 15.55 6.99
C THR A 94 10.67 14.64 6.64
N LEU A 95 10.44 13.33 6.58
CA LEU A 95 11.47 12.34 6.27
C LEU A 95 12.01 12.53 4.84
N ILE A 96 11.12 12.62 3.85
CA ILE A 96 11.50 12.80 2.44
C ILE A 96 12.26 14.11 2.26
N THR A 97 11.79 15.22 2.84
CA THR A 97 12.46 16.52 2.73
C THR A 97 13.88 16.45 3.28
N LYS A 98 14.08 15.78 4.43
CA LYS A 98 15.41 15.58 5.02
C LYS A 98 16.32 14.66 4.21
N ILE A 99 15.76 13.62 3.59
CA ILE A 99 16.53 12.69 2.74
C ILE A 99 16.97 13.40 1.47
N VAL A 100 16.05 14.10 0.79
CA VAL A 100 16.34 14.85 -0.44
C VAL A 100 17.40 15.92 -0.18
N GLY A 101 17.38 16.61 0.96
CA GLY A 101 18.42 17.57 1.32
C GLY A 101 19.80 16.97 1.63
N ARG A 102 19.97 15.64 1.61
CA ARG A 102 21.23 14.93 1.92
C ARG A 102 21.80 14.12 0.76
N ILE A 103 21.09 14.05 -0.37
CA ILE A 103 21.50 13.34 -1.59
C ILE A 103 21.85 14.33 -2.69
#